data_AF-A0A4Q3SAS8-F1
#
_entry.id   AF-A0A4Q3SAS8-F1
#
_cell.length_a   1.000
_cell.length_b   1.000
_cell.length_c   1.000
_cell.angle_alpha   90.00
_cell.angle_beta   90.00
_cell.angle_gamma   90.00
#
_symmetry.space_group_name_H-M   'P 1'
#
loop_
_entity.id
_entity.type
_entity.pdbx_description
1 polymer ?
#
loop_
_entity_poly.entity_id
_entity_poly.type
_entity_poly.pdbx_seq_one_letter_code
_entity_poly.pdbx_strand_id
1 'polypeptide(L)' 'MPQLPTAFGLDKQGFDVDARLHWNLGTAPLVELALQRGEGQLSKDGPLVVKTGAHTGRSANDKFIVRDAETENTVWWG' A
#
# COMPACT_ATOMS: atom_id res chain seq x y z
N MET A 1 10.36 -13.17 -14.22
CA MET A 1 10.92 -13.82 -13.01
C MET A 1 9.80 -14.51 -12.27
N PRO A 2 9.93 -15.80 -11.90
CA PRO A 2 8.92 -16.46 -11.08
C PRO A 2 8.89 -15.84 -9.68
N GLN A 3 7.68 -15.62 -9.15
CA GLN A 3 7.47 -15.02 -7.85
C GLN A 3 7.73 -16.08 -6.77
N LEU A 4 8.74 -15.87 -5.92
CA LEU A 4 8.98 -16.77 -4.78
C LEU A 4 7.82 -16.64 -3.77
N PRO A 5 7.25 -17.75 -3.26
CA PRO A 5 6.26 -17.69 -2.21
C PRO A 5 6.87 -17.10 -0.93
N THR A 6 6.20 -16.12 -0.35
CA THR A 6 6.58 -15.53 0.94
C THR A 6 6.31 -16.52 2.08
N ALA A 7 7.12 -16.49 3.14
CA ALA A 7 6.84 -17.24 4.36
C ALA A 7 5.57 -16.74 5.10
N PHE A 8 5.08 -15.54 4.73
CA PHE A 8 3.94 -14.84 5.32
C PHE A 8 2.87 -14.56 4.26
N GLY A 9 2.17 -15.61 3.82
CA GLY A 9 1.05 -15.49 2.89
C GLY A 9 -0.13 -14.68 3.44
N LEU A 10 -1.03 -14.23 2.56
CA LEU A 10 -2.20 -13.43 2.93
C LEU A 10 -3.27 -14.26 3.67
N ASP A 11 -3.28 -15.57 3.47
CA ASP A 11 -4.10 -16.55 4.20
C ASP A 11 -3.86 -16.45 5.71
N LYS A 12 -2.59 -16.29 6.12
CA LYS A 12 -2.21 -16.11 7.53
C LYS A 12 -2.67 -14.77 8.13
N GLN A 13 -3.12 -13.84 7.28
CA GLN A 13 -3.67 -12.54 7.68
C GLN A 13 -5.21 -12.51 7.55
N GLY A 14 -5.84 -13.65 7.25
CA GLY A 14 -7.30 -13.79 7.15
C GLY A 14 -7.87 -13.49 5.76
N PHE A 15 -7.05 -13.43 4.71
CA PHE A 15 -7.52 -13.21 3.34
C PHE A 15 -7.46 -14.49 2.51
N ASP A 16 -8.60 -14.86 1.93
CA ASP A 16 -8.70 -15.85 0.85
C ASP A 16 -8.81 -15.11 -0.49
N VAL A 17 -7.87 -15.32 -1.40
CA VAL A 17 -7.71 -14.48 -2.60
C VAL A 17 -7.46 -15.31 -3.85
N ASP A 18 -8.25 -15.01 -4.90
CA ASP A 18 -8.07 -15.54 -6.27
C ASP A 18 -7.34 -14.55 -7.20
N ALA A 19 -6.75 -13.50 -6.61
CA ALA A 19 -6.02 -12.49 -7.37
C ALA A 19 -4.55 -12.91 -7.59
N ARG A 20 -3.96 -12.40 -8.68
CA ARG A 20 -2.52 -12.54 -8.90
C ARG A 20 -1.74 -11.76 -7.84
N LEU A 21 -0.91 -12.47 -7.08
CA LEU A 21 -0.04 -11.88 -6.05
C LEU A 21 1.30 -11.45 -6.63
N HIS A 22 1.67 -10.20 -6.35
CA HIS A 22 2.93 -9.59 -6.78
C HIS A 22 3.75 -9.20 -5.55
N TRP A 23 4.74 -10.00 -5.17
CA TRP A 23 5.56 -9.75 -3.98
C TRP A 23 6.84 -9.00 -4.35
N ASN A 24 7.20 -7.99 -3.57
CA ASN A 24 8.51 -7.31 -3.66
C ASN A 24 8.90 -6.86 -5.08
N LEU A 25 7.93 -6.36 -5.87
CA LEU A 25 8.23 -5.77 -7.17
C LEU A 25 9.20 -4.59 -7.01
N GLY A 26 10.18 -4.49 -7.91
CA GLY A 26 11.01 -3.31 -8.02
C GLY A 26 10.27 -2.14 -8.67
N THR A 27 10.92 -0.97 -8.73
CA THR A 27 10.34 0.26 -9.26
C THR A 27 9.83 0.13 -10.69
N ALA A 28 10.61 -0.47 -11.60
CA ALA A 28 10.23 -0.59 -13.02
C ALA A 28 8.89 -1.34 -13.23
N PRO A 29 8.71 -2.59 -12.75
CA PRO A 29 7.43 -3.28 -12.91
C PRO A 29 6.27 -2.60 -12.17
N LEU A 30 6.52 -1.86 -11.08
CA LEU A 30 5.48 -1.05 -10.41
C LEU A 30 5.00 0.10 -11.31
N VAL A 31 5.92 0.83 -11.93
CA VAL A 31 5.59 1.93 -12.85
C VAL A 31 4.87 1.39 -14.09
N GLU A 32 5.33 0.29 -14.67
CA GLU A 32 4.67 -0.36 -15.82
C GLU A 32 3.22 -0.75 -15.51
N LEU A 33 2.98 -1.37 -14.35
CA LEU A 33 1.62 -1.74 -13.92
C LEU A 33 0.74 -0.51 -13.70
N ALA A 34 1.25 0.55 -13.07
CA ALA A 34 0.49 1.78 -12.85
C ALA A 34 0.08 2.44 -14.19
N LEU A 35 0.99 2.45 -15.17
CA LEU A 35 0.70 2.96 -16.52
C LEU A 35 -0.32 2.07 -17.24
N GLN A 36 -0.15 0.74 -17.20
CA GLN A 36 -1.06 -0.22 -17.82
C GLN A 36 -2.49 -0.12 -17.26
N ARG A 37 -2.63 0.21 -15.97
CA ARG A 37 -3.91 0.39 -15.28
C ARG A 37 -4.51 1.78 -15.42
N GLY A 38 -3.78 2.73 -16.01
CA GLY A 38 -4.22 4.12 -16.11
C GLY A 38 -4.25 4.87 -14.78
N GLU A 39 -3.49 4.39 -13.78
CA GLU A 39 -3.41 4.99 -12.43
C GLU A 39 -2.48 6.22 -12.39
N GLY A 40 -1.73 6.47 -13.46
CA GLY A 40 -0.85 7.62 -13.61
C GLY A 40 -0.31 7.77 -15.03
N GLN A 41 0.59 8.74 -15.21
CA GLN A 41 1.26 9.04 -16.47
C GLN A 41 2.72 9.44 -16.25
N LEU A 42 3.59 9.21 -17.22
CA LEU A 42 4.96 9.73 -17.15
C LEU A 42 4.97 11.23 -17.48
N SER A 43 5.73 12.01 -16.71
CA SER A 43 6.09 13.37 -17.09
C SER A 43 7.21 13.37 -18.13
N LYS A 44 7.54 14.56 -18.65
CA LYS A 44 8.57 14.74 -19.68
C LYS A 44 9.90 14.05 -19.36
N ASP A 45 10.31 14.10 -18.10
CA ASP A 45 11.64 13.64 -17.68
C ASP A 45 11.62 12.26 -16.99
N GLY A 46 10.47 11.56 -17.04
CA GLY A 46 10.34 10.18 -16.55
C GLY A 46 9.69 9.96 -15.17
N PRO A 47 9.53 10.93 -14.26
CA PRO A 47 8.72 10.72 -13.05
C PRO A 47 7.28 10.29 -13.33
N LEU A 48 6.76 9.36 -12.53
CA LEU A 48 5.34 8.99 -12.54
C LEU A 48 4.52 10.08 -11.83
N VAL A 49 3.55 10.64 -12.55
CA VAL A 49 2.60 11.64 -12.05
C VAL A 49 1.26 10.95 -11.80
N VAL A 50 0.71 11.16 -10.60
CA VAL A 50 -0.55 10.58 -10.13
C VAL A 50 -1.47 11.66 -9.55
N LYS A 51 -2.76 11.36 -9.41
CA LYS A 51 -3.76 12.22 -8.74
C LYS A 51 -4.46 11.43 -7.65
N THR A 52 -4.51 11.97 -6.42
CA THR A 52 -5.13 11.30 -5.25
C THR A 52 -6.62 11.63 -5.06
N GLY A 53 -7.21 12.38 -5.99
CA GLY A 53 -8.62 12.77 -5.94
C GLY A 53 -8.91 13.77 -4.81
N ALA A 54 -9.98 13.54 -4.05
CA ALA A 54 -10.46 14.45 -3.02
C ALA A 54 -9.50 14.59 -1.81
N HIS A 55 -8.70 13.56 -1.54
CA HIS A 55 -7.78 13.53 -0.39
C HIS A 55 -6.37 13.94 -0.83
N THR A 56 -6.11 15.25 -0.84
CA THR A 56 -4.83 15.85 -1.25
C THR A 56 -3.86 16.09 -0.09
N GLY A 57 -4.26 15.72 1.13
CA GLY A 57 -3.46 15.86 2.35
C GLY A 57 -3.85 14.82 3.41
N ARG A 58 -3.33 14.96 4.63
CA ARG A 58 -3.65 14.05 5.74
C ARG A 58 -5.04 14.32 6.29
N SER A 59 -5.80 13.25 6.56
CA SER A 59 -7.00 13.30 7.40
C SER A 59 -6.63 13.00 8.86
N ALA A 60 -6.12 14.01 9.57
CA ALA A 60 -5.61 13.81 10.93
C ALA A 60 -6.67 13.25 11.91
N ASN A 61 -7.94 13.62 11.73
CA ASN A 61 -9.06 13.17 12.56
C ASN A 61 -9.48 11.70 12.29
N ASP A 62 -9.00 11.08 11.21
CA ASP A 62 -9.32 9.70 10.85
C ASP A 62 -8.22 8.71 11.30
N LYS A 63 -7.23 9.19 12.07
CA LYS A 63 -6.19 8.34 12.67
C LYS A 63 -6.62 7.87 14.05
N PHE A 64 -6.67 6.56 14.24
CA PHE A 64 -6.95 5.92 15.52
C PHE A 64 -5.80 4.99 15.93
N ILE A 65 -5.67 4.76 17.24
CA ILE A 65 -4.78 3.77 17.83
C ILE A 65 -5.66 2.83 18.65
N VAL A 66 -5.49 1.52 18.48
CA VAL A 66 -6.20 0.52 19.30
C VAL A 66 -5.73 0.65 20.74
N ARG A 67 -6.66 0.75 21.68
CA ARG A 67 -6.40 0.80 23.11
C ARG A 67 -6.56 -0.59 23.71
N ASP A 68 -5.46 -1.19 24.12
CA ASP A 68 -5.34 -2.53 24.68
C ASP A 68 -4.35 -2.57 25.85
N ALA A 69 -4.09 -3.75 26.41
CA ALA A 69 -3.23 -3.90 27.58
C ALA A 69 -1.79 -3.38 27.37
N GLU A 70 -1.27 -3.38 26.14
CA GLU A 70 0.07 -2.89 25.81
C GLU A 70 0.10 -1.37 25.64
N THR A 71 -0.94 -0.83 25.00
CA THR A 71 -0.98 0.58 24.58
C THR A 71 -1.62 1.51 25.61
N GLU A 72 -2.47 0.99 26.50
CA GLU A 72 -3.23 1.74 27.52
C GLU A 72 -2.39 2.79 28.26
N ASN A 73 -1.21 2.39 28.73
CA ASN A 73 -0.36 3.21 29.61
C ASN A 73 0.92 3.71 28.92
N THR A 74 1.12 3.40 27.64
CA THR A 74 2.34 3.73 26.89
C THR A 74 2.08 4.78 25.80
N VAL A 75 0.83 4.90 25.34
CA VAL A 75 0.41 5.89 24.36
C VAL A 75 -0.03 7.19 25.06
N TRP A 76 0.37 8.33 24.49
CA TRP A 76 -0.19 9.62 24.89
C TRP A 76 -1.56 9.81 24.26
N TRP A 77 -2.61 9.55 25.04
CA TRP A 77 -4.00 9.70 24.62
C TRP A 77 -4.46 11.16 24.73
N GLY A 78 -4.86 11.74 23.59
CA GLY A 78 -5.52 13.06 23.53
C GLY A 78 -4.56 14.23 23.56
#